data_AF-A0A559TPA5-F1
#
_entry.id   AF-A0A559TPA5-F1
#
_cell.length_a   1.000
_cell.length_b   1.000
_cell.length_c   1.000
_cell.angle_alpha   90.00
_cell.angle_beta   90.00
_cell.angle_gamma   90.00
#
_symmetry.space_group_name_H-M   'P 1'
#
loop_
_entity.id
_entity.type
_entity.pdbx_description
1 polymer ?
#
loop_
_entity_poly.entity_id
_entity_poly.type
_entity_poly.pdbx_seq_one_letter_code
_entity_poly.pdbx_strand_id
1 'polypeptide(L)'
;MVETLNPSHPQRRTQQPDCDTRCADADLPELQRLATTIETWWPEILAFLHTGITNAGSEGTNRVIKTIARDAYGFRNPGNQRLRTRCATTRRARGLLDAR
;
A
#
# COMPACT_ATOMS: atom_id res chain seq x y z
N MET A 1 31.23 -36.58 -6.34
CA MET A 1 29.84 -36.99 -6.03
C MET A 1 28.96 -35.79 -6.30
N VAL A 2 28.22 -35.86 -7.40
CA VAL A 2 27.26 -34.85 -7.85
C VAL A 2 26.02 -35.04 -7.01
N GLU A 3 25.76 -34.13 -6.07
CA GLU A 3 24.42 -34.00 -5.51
C GLU A 3 23.66 -33.06 -6.44
N THR A 4 22.95 -33.70 -7.36
CA THR A 4 22.11 -33.09 -8.37
C THR A 4 21.15 -32.10 -7.73
N LEU A 5 21.35 -30.81 -8.01
CA LEU A 5 20.32 -29.78 -7.95
C LEU A 5 19.06 -30.33 -8.62
N ASN A 6 18.08 -30.71 -7.82
CA ASN A 6 16.79 -31.19 -8.28
C ASN A 6 16.10 -30.07 -9.08
N PRO A 7 15.87 -30.22 -10.40
CA PRO A 7 15.28 -29.18 -11.23
C PRO A 7 13.75 -29.06 -11.06
N SER A 8 13.15 -29.82 -10.13
CA SER A 8 11.70 -29.81 -9.88
C SER A 8 11.21 -28.74 -8.91
N HIS A 9 12.06 -27.81 -8.45
CA HIS A 9 11.53 -26.59 -7.87
C HIS A 9 11.01 -25.72 -9.03
N PRO A 10 9.67 -25.57 -9.21
CA PRO A 10 9.18 -24.53 -10.10
C PRO A 10 9.82 -23.24 -9.63
N GLN A 11 10.44 -22.51 -10.56
CA GLN A 11 11.16 -21.29 -10.21
C GLN A 11 10.26 -20.41 -9.34
N ARG A 12 10.76 -19.99 -8.17
CA ARG A 12 10.07 -19.05 -7.25
C ARG A 12 9.84 -17.66 -7.86
N ARG A 13 9.82 -17.55 -9.19
CA ARG A 13 9.60 -16.33 -9.99
C ARG A 13 8.16 -16.19 -10.47
N THR A 14 7.33 -17.23 -10.39
CA THR A 14 6.04 -17.25 -11.10
C THR A 14 4.85 -17.83 -10.34
N GLN A 15 4.97 -18.22 -9.07
CA GLN A 15 3.80 -18.73 -8.34
C GLN A 15 2.88 -17.57 -7.93
N GLN A 16 1.93 -17.24 -8.81
CA GLN A 16 0.66 -16.66 -8.39
C GLN A 16 0.09 -17.59 -7.30
N PRO A 17 -0.20 -17.09 -6.09
CA PRO A 17 -0.89 -17.88 -5.09
C PRO A 17 -2.24 -18.26 -5.68
N ASP A 18 -2.56 -19.55 -5.59
CA ASP A 18 -3.84 -20.12 -6.01
C ASP A 18 -4.94 -19.72 -4.99
N CYS A 19 -5.13 -18.41 -4.88
CA CYS A 19 -6.05 -17.77 -3.94
C CYS A 19 -7.49 -18.08 -4.34
N ASP A 20 -7.76 -18.09 -5.64
CA ASP A 20 -9.06 -18.41 -6.21
C ASP A 20 -9.55 -19.81 -5.83
N THR A 21 -8.70 -20.84 -5.95
CA THR A 21 -9.07 -22.22 -5.57
C THR A 21 -9.44 -22.32 -4.08
N ARG A 22 -8.66 -21.68 -3.20
CA ARG A 22 -8.92 -21.71 -1.75
C ARG A 22 -10.12 -20.85 -1.35
N CYS A 23 -10.40 -19.78 -2.09
CA CYS A 23 -11.56 -18.94 -1.85
C CYS A 23 -12.86 -19.54 -2.41
N ALA A 24 -12.77 -20.38 -3.45
CA ALA A 24 -13.89 -21.15 -3.97
C ALA A 24 -14.39 -22.20 -2.97
N ASP A 25 -13.47 -22.87 -2.25
CA ASP A 25 -13.82 -23.86 -1.21
C ASP A 25 -14.62 -23.28 -0.03
N ALA A 26 -14.53 -21.96 0.19
CA ALA A 26 -15.16 -21.29 1.32
C ALA A 26 -16.60 -20.81 1.04
N ASP A 27 -17.06 -20.88 -0.22
CA ASP A 27 -18.39 -20.45 -0.70
C ASP A 27 -18.85 -19.07 -0.15
N LEU A 28 -17.90 -18.15 0.01
CA LEU A 28 -18.15 -16.79 0.49
C LEU A 28 -17.90 -15.77 -0.63
N PRO A 29 -18.92 -15.02 -1.06
CA PRO A 29 -18.76 -14.07 -2.17
C PRO A 29 -17.77 -12.94 -1.85
N GLU A 30 -17.58 -12.58 -0.58
CA GLU A 30 -16.56 -11.64 -0.13
C GLU A 30 -15.14 -12.17 -0.36
N LEU A 31 -14.91 -13.47 -0.17
CA LEU A 31 -13.60 -14.09 -0.38
C LEU A 31 -13.27 -14.20 -1.86
N GLN A 32 -14.25 -14.53 -2.70
CA GLN A 32 -14.07 -14.50 -4.15
C GLN A 32 -13.68 -13.10 -4.63
N ARG A 33 -14.36 -12.05 -4.15
CA ARG A 33 -14.03 -10.66 -4.49
C ARG A 33 -12.63 -10.26 -4.01
N LEU A 34 -12.24 -10.71 -2.83
CA LEU A 34 -10.89 -10.51 -2.31
C LEU A 34 -9.84 -11.20 -3.18
N ALA A 35 -10.07 -12.46 -3.56
CA ALA A 35 -9.17 -13.24 -4.41
C ALA A 35 -8.96 -12.57 -5.76
N THR A 36 -10.05 -12.17 -6.45
CA THR A 36 -9.99 -11.40 -7.69
C THR A 36 -9.18 -10.10 -7.52
N THR A 37 -9.33 -9.42 -6.38
CA THR A 37 -8.54 -8.21 -6.09
C THR A 37 -7.05 -8.55 -5.96
N ILE A 38 -6.70 -9.59 -5.18
CA ILE A 38 -5.30 -10.01 -5.00
C ILE A 38 -4.68 -10.38 -6.34
N GLU A 39 -5.40 -11.10 -7.19
CA GLU A 39 -4.92 -11.49 -8.50
C GLU A 39 -4.69 -10.30 -9.43
N THR A 40 -5.62 -9.34 -9.42
CA THR A 40 -5.51 -8.10 -10.21
C THR A 40 -4.23 -7.33 -9.88
N TRP A 41 -3.81 -7.33 -8.61
CA TRP A 41 -2.64 -6.59 -8.10
C TRP A 41 -1.38 -7.46 -7.94
N TRP A 42 -1.42 -8.70 -8.42
CA TRP A 42 -0.28 -9.62 -8.25
C TRP A 42 1.02 -9.13 -8.88
N PRO A 43 1.04 -8.52 -10.08
CA PRO A 43 2.27 -7.97 -10.66
C PRO A 43 2.97 -6.96 -9.74
N GLU A 44 2.21 -6.09 -9.08
CA GLU A 44 2.70 -5.08 -8.15
C GLU A 44 3.19 -5.70 -6.84
N ILE A 45 2.48 -6.70 -6.31
CA ILE A 45 2.91 -7.47 -5.14
C ILE A 45 4.24 -8.18 -5.43
N LEU A 46 4.36 -8.79 -6.60
CA LEU A 46 5.60 -9.45 -7.03
C LEU A 46 6.74 -8.44 -7.21
N ALA A 47 6.44 -7.27 -7.78
CA ALA A 47 7.42 -6.17 -7.89
C ALA A 47 7.91 -5.72 -6.51
N PHE A 48 7.03 -5.59 -5.51
CA PHE A 48 7.41 -5.29 -4.13
C PHE A 48 8.30 -6.39 -3.54
N LEU A 49 7.95 -7.66 -3.71
CA LEU A 49 8.75 -8.78 -3.19
C LEU A 49 10.17 -8.84 -3.80
N HIS A 50 10.32 -8.45 -5.08
CA HIS A 50 11.61 -8.45 -5.75
C HIS A 50 12.45 -7.20 -5.48
N THR A 51 11.82 -6.03 -5.43
CA THR A 51 12.53 -4.75 -5.35
C THR A 51 12.64 -4.20 -3.93
N GLY A 52 11.76 -4.63 -3.02
CA GLY A 52 11.58 -4.03 -1.70
C GLY A 52 11.00 -2.62 -1.74
N ILE A 53 10.63 -2.09 -2.91
CA ILE A 53 10.05 -0.75 -3.04
C ILE A 53 8.62 -0.77 -2.54
N THR A 54 8.35 0.02 -1.49
CA THR A 54 7.06 0.04 -0.80
C THR A 54 6.42 1.43 -0.84
N ASN A 55 5.09 1.45 -0.80
CA ASN A 55 4.29 2.67 -0.68
C ASN A 55 4.33 3.30 0.74
N ALA A 56 5.15 2.78 1.66
CA ALA A 56 5.22 3.21 3.06
C ALA A 56 5.43 4.72 3.24
N GLY A 57 6.23 5.36 2.38
CA GLY A 57 6.46 6.81 2.43
C GLY A 57 5.19 7.63 2.15
N SER A 58 4.39 7.21 1.16
CA SER A 58 3.13 7.90 0.85
C SER A 58 2.06 7.60 1.91
N GLU A 59 1.99 6.36 2.42
CA GLU A 59 1.07 5.98 3.49
C GLU A 59 1.38 6.71 4.80
N GLY A 60 2.66 6.87 5.15
CA GLY A 60 3.08 7.69 6.28
C GLY A 60 2.62 9.14 6.13
N THR A 61 2.77 9.70 4.92
CA THR A 61 2.29 11.05 4.60
C THR A 61 0.76 11.14 4.71
N ASN A 62 0.03 10.21 4.11
CA ASN A 62 -1.43 10.13 4.19
C ASN A 62 -1.92 10.03 5.64
N ARG A 63 -1.21 9.26 6.48
CA ARG A 63 -1.52 9.15 7.91
C ARG A 63 -1.36 10.49 8.63
N VAL A 64 -0.30 11.24 8.38
CA VAL A 64 -0.11 12.59 8.95
C VAL A 64 -1.24 13.52 8.51
N ILE A 65 -1.59 13.53 7.22
CA ILE A 65 -2.68 14.35 6.67
C ILE A 65 -4.01 14.02 7.33
N LYS A 66 -4.34 12.72 7.40
CA LYS A 66 -5.58 12.25 8.04
C LYS A 66 -5.61 12.64 9.53
N THR A 67 -4.48 12.64 10.22
CA THR A 67 -4.39 13.05 11.63
C THR A 67 -4.73 14.53 11.79
N ILE A 68 -4.11 15.40 10.98
CA ILE A 68 -4.41 16.85 10.97
C ILE A 68 -5.89 17.12 10.66
N ALA A 69 -6.48 16.37 9.73
CA ALA A 69 -7.89 16.50 9.42
C ALA A 69 -8.80 16.07 10.58
N ARG A 70 -8.43 15.02 11.34
CA ARG A 70 -9.16 14.58 12.54
C ARG A 70 -9.03 15.59 13.67
N ASP A 71 -7.81 16.07 13.94
CA ASP A 71 -7.56 17.06 15.00
C ASP A 71 -8.30 18.38 14.74
N ALA A 72 -8.53 18.72 13.47
CA ALA A 72 -9.30 19.88 13.07
C ALA A 72 -10.82 19.65 13.03
N TYR A 73 -11.30 18.43 13.27
CA TYR A 73 -12.71 18.02 13.08
C TYR A 73 -13.25 18.33 11.68
N GLY A 74 -12.39 18.21 10.67
CA GLY A 74 -12.68 18.59 9.29
C GLY A 74 -12.45 20.07 8.99
N PHE A 75 -11.87 20.35 7.84
CA PHE A 75 -11.64 21.72 7.38
C PHE A 75 -12.83 22.20 6.55
N ARG A 76 -13.40 23.34 6.93
CA ARG A 76 -14.42 24.03 6.11
C ARG A 76 -13.82 24.76 4.90
N ASN A 77 -12.55 25.19 5.02
CA ASN A 77 -11.84 25.94 4.00
C ASN A 77 -10.73 25.07 3.37
N PRO A 78 -10.80 24.75 2.06
CA PRO A 78 -9.78 23.98 1.35
C PRO A 78 -8.38 24.62 1.37
N GLY A 79 -8.28 25.94 1.40
CA GLY A 79 -7.01 26.66 1.53
C GLY A 79 -6.33 26.37 2.87
N ASN A 80 -7.09 26.42 3.97
CA ASN A 80 -6.57 26.09 5.30
C ASN A 80 -6.17 24.61 5.41
N GLN A 81 -6.96 23.70 4.82
CA GLN A 81 -6.61 22.29 4.72
C GLN A 81 -5.25 22.09 4.03
N ARG A 82 -5.07 22.69 2.85
CA ARG A 82 -3.84 22.60 2.05
C ARG A 82 -2.65 23.17 2.80
N LEU A 83 -2.79 24.35 3.39
CA LEU A 83 -1.73 25.00 4.15
C LEU A 83 -1.27 24.15 5.33
N ARG A 84 -2.20 23.71 6.19
CA ARG A 84 -1.87 22.91 7.38
C ARG A 84 -1.27 21.54 7.05
N THR A 85 -1.86 20.87 6.06
CA THR A 85 -1.32 19.61 5.51
C THR A 85 0.10 19.82 5.02
N ARG A 86 0.35 20.85 4.19
CA ARG A 86 1.67 21.14 3.62
C ARG A 86 2.69 21.48 4.70
N CYS A 87 2.31 22.26 5.70
CA CYS A 87 3.19 22.62 6.82
C CYS A 87 3.65 21.37 7.59
N ALA A 88 2.78 20.39 7.80
CA ALA A 88 3.15 19.19 8.53
C ALA A 88 3.99 18.20 7.70
N THR A 89 3.64 18.00 6.43
CA THR A 89 4.28 16.97 5.59
C THR A 89 5.55 17.45 4.91
N THR A 90 5.66 18.76 4.64
CA THR A 90 6.81 19.34 3.93
C THR A 90 7.68 20.15 4.88
N ARG A 91 8.93 19.72 5.09
CA ARG A 91 9.87 20.43 5.98
C ARG A 91 10.02 21.92 5.64
N ARG A 92 10.13 22.26 4.35
CA ARG A 92 10.26 23.65 3.88
C ARG A 92 9.04 24.53 4.14
N ALA A 93 7.89 23.93 4.39
CA ALA A 93 6.64 24.65 4.64
C ALA A 93 6.35 24.83 6.13
N ARG A 94 7.15 24.24 7.03
CA ARG A 94 7.02 24.45 8.48
C ARG A 94 7.30 25.92 8.79
N GLY A 95 6.32 26.64 9.32
CA GLY A 95 6.39 28.08 9.61
C GLY A 95 5.55 28.97 8.68
N LEU A 96 4.97 28.43 7.59
CA LEU A 96 4.06 29.21 6.74
C LEU A 96 2.73 29.58 7.43
N LEU A 97 2.43 28.98 8.59
CA LEU A 97 1.25 29.34 9.40
C LEU A 97 1.50 30.57 10.29
N ASP A 98 2.77 30.90 10.55
CA ASP A 98 3.18 31.97 11.48
C ASP A 98 3.66 33.22 10.74
N ALA A 99 3.58 33.24 9.40
CA ALA A 99 3.85 34.41 8.58
C ALA A 99 2.76 35.46 8.84
N ARG A 100 3.01 36.34 9.81
CA ARG A 100 2.33 37.62 10.02
C ARG A 100 3.10 38.73 9.34
#